data_AF-A0A6J6U8D1-F1
#
_entry.id   AF-A0A6J6U8D1-F1
#
_cell.length_a   1.000
_cell.length_b   1.000
_cell.length_c   1.000
_cell.angle_alpha   90.00
_cell.angle_beta   90.00
_cell.angle_gamma   90.00
#
_symmetry.space_group_name_H-M   'P 1'
#
loop_
_entity.id
_entity.type
_entity.pdbx_description
1 polymer ?
#
loop_
_entity_poly.entity_id
_entity_poly.type
_entity_poly.pdbx_seq_one_letter_code
_entity_poly.pdbx_strand_id
1 'polypeptide(L)'
;MGTSLRTVGGTVAFPVPAEVAFDYLVDPVNRPEWQSSLASVTDVRGEVGPGQTWTDVTKPGLRPAMRTTAYDRPRAWSEDGTWNFVTAILDLTFTPTATGCDVGFRFRITGPGPVRALGLLASAASVLPVRADLRTAARILGERG
;
A
#
# COMPACT_ATOMS: atom_id res chain seq x y z
N MET A 1 -3.67 -5.87 28.93
CA MET A 1 -2.82 -6.70 28.03
C MET A 1 -3.43 -6.65 26.64
N GLY A 2 -2.99 -5.69 25.82
CA GLY A 2 -3.51 -5.54 24.45
C GLY A 2 -2.93 -6.63 23.57
N THR A 3 -3.78 -7.48 23.00
CA THR A 3 -3.40 -8.37 21.90
C THR A 3 -3.04 -7.48 20.71
N SER A 4 -1.77 -7.07 20.64
CA SER A 4 -1.22 -6.42 19.45
C SER A 4 -1.31 -7.46 18.34
N LEU A 5 -2.36 -7.35 17.52
CA LEU A 5 -2.44 -8.09 16.27
C LEU A 5 -1.11 -7.83 15.54
N ARG A 6 -0.48 -8.86 15.00
CA ARG A 6 0.84 -8.73 14.36
C ARG A 6 0.65 -8.04 13.00
N THR A 7 1.19 -6.83 12.83
CA THR A 7 1.46 -6.29 11.47
C THR A 7 2.75 -6.92 10.98
N VAL A 8 2.83 -7.18 9.68
CA VAL A 8 4.08 -7.59 9.02
C VAL A 8 4.51 -6.51 8.05
N GLY A 9 5.80 -6.35 7.81
CA GLY A 9 6.28 -5.18 7.10
C GLY A 9 7.77 -5.23 6.77
N GLY A 10 8.27 -4.13 6.23
CA GLY A 10 9.66 -3.95 5.90
C GLY A 10 9.93 -2.52 5.43
N THR A 11 11.15 -2.30 4.94
CA THR A 11 11.58 -1.00 4.42
C THR A 11 12.20 -1.18 3.04
N VAL A 12 11.92 -0.22 2.15
CA VAL A 12 12.52 -0.11 0.81
C VAL A 12 13.09 1.30 0.66
N ALA A 13 14.34 1.40 0.23
CA ALA A 13 14.97 2.67 -0.07
C ALA A 13 14.52 3.18 -1.44
N PHE A 14 14.19 4.46 -1.52
CA PHE A 14 13.82 5.18 -2.73
C PHE A 14 14.88 6.26 -3.01
N PRO A 15 15.43 6.34 -4.23
CA PRO A 15 16.50 7.29 -4.58
C PRO A 15 15.94 8.69 -4.91
N VAL A 16 14.84 9.10 -4.28
CA VAL A 16 14.17 10.39 -4.49
C VAL A 16 13.74 10.98 -3.15
N PRO A 17 13.47 12.30 -3.07
CA PRO A 17 12.92 12.92 -1.86
C PRO A 17 11.59 12.28 -1.41
N ALA A 18 11.31 12.34 -0.10
CA ALA A 18 10.12 11.73 0.49
C ALA A 18 8.82 12.26 -0.15
N GLU A 19 8.77 13.55 -0.49
CA GLU A 19 7.65 14.20 -1.17
C GLU A 19 7.34 13.55 -2.52
N VAL A 20 8.37 13.26 -3.31
CA VAL A 20 8.23 12.64 -4.64
C VAL A 20 7.76 11.20 -4.51
N ALA A 21 8.36 10.43 -3.59
CA ALA A 21 7.93 9.07 -3.33
C ALA A 21 6.49 9.03 -2.79
N PHE A 22 6.15 9.94 -1.88
CA PHE A 22 4.82 10.06 -1.30
C PHE A 22 3.79 10.33 -2.39
N ASP A 23 3.93 11.43 -3.13
CA ASP A 23 2.95 11.86 -4.14
C ASP A 23 2.73 10.79 -5.22
N TYR A 24 3.78 10.09 -5.60
CA TYR A 24 3.70 8.99 -6.55
C TYR A 24 2.94 7.77 -6.00
N LEU A 25 3.25 7.35 -4.76
CA LEU A 25 2.69 6.12 -4.18
C LEU A 25 1.24 6.27 -3.73
N VAL A 26 0.84 7.45 -3.24
CA VAL A 26 -0.50 7.66 -2.69
C VAL A 26 -1.55 7.94 -3.76
N ASP A 27 -1.13 8.36 -4.96
CA ASP A 27 -2.04 8.56 -6.07
C ASP A 27 -2.40 7.21 -6.71
N PRO A 28 -3.66 6.75 -6.59
CA PRO A 28 -4.05 5.44 -7.06
C PRO A 28 -3.89 5.27 -8.58
N VAL A 29 -3.85 6.34 -9.37
CA VAL A 29 -3.67 6.22 -10.83
C VAL A 29 -2.28 5.70 -11.21
N ASN A 30 -1.27 5.88 -10.34
CA ASN A 30 0.10 5.40 -10.56
C ASN A 30 0.29 3.92 -10.18
N ARG A 31 -0.60 3.33 -9.35
CA ARG A 31 -0.46 1.95 -8.85
C ARG A 31 -0.21 0.88 -9.93
N PRO A 32 -0.93 0.88 -11.07
CA PRO A 32 -0.73 -0.15 -12.10
C PRO A 32 0.69 -0.19 -12.68
N GLU A 33 1.46 0.89 -12.55
CA GLU A 33 2.83 0.97 -13.05
C GLU A 33 3.81 0.12 -12.24
N TRP A 34 3.53 -0.10 -10.96
CA TRP A 34 4.48 -0.72 -10.03
C TRP A 34 3.92 -1.91 -9.23
N GLN A 35 2.61 -2.05 -9.11
CA GLN A 35 1.98 -3.16 -8.43
C GLN A 35 1.68 -4.31 -9.40
N SER A 36 2.48 -5.37 -9.32
CA SER A 36 2.47 -6.51 -10.26
C SER A 36 1.12 -7.21 -10.40
N SER A 37 0.36 -7.29 -9.31
CA SER A 37 -0.96 -7.94 -9.27
C SER A 37 -2.08 -7.09 -9.87
N LEU A 38 -1.86 -5.79 -10.09
CA LEU A 38 -2.88 -4.86 -10.50
C LEU A 38 -2.96 -4.77 -12.03
N ALA A 39 -4.17 -4.88 -12.59
CA ALA A 39 -4.42 -4.65 -14.00
C ALA A 39 -4.76 -3.18 -14.28
N SER A 40 -5.56 -2.57 -13.42
CA SER A 40 -5.96 -1.16 -13.51
C SER A 40 -6.52 -0.67 -12.19
N VAL A 41 -6.67 0.65 -12.07
CA VAL A 41 -7.52 1.29 -11.07
C VAL A 41 -8.71 1.93 -11.76
N THR A 42 -9.89 1.81 -11.14
CA THR A 42 -11.17 2.35 -11.64
C THR A 42 -11.90 3.07 -10.52
N ASP A 43 -12.98 3.79 -10.87
CA ASP A 43 -13.89 4.41 -9.90
C ASP A 43 -13.23 5.36 -8.89
N VAL A 44 -12.16 6.06 -9.30
CA VAL A 44 -11.47 7.06 -8.46
C VAL A 44 -12.42 8.23 -8.17
N ARG A 45 -12.60 8.54 -6.89
CA ARG A 45 -13.43 9.65 -6.41
C ARG A 45 -12.72 10.42 -5.31
N GLY A 46 -12.78 11.74 -5.39
CA GLY A 46 -12.09 12.66 -4.50
C GLY A 46 -10.67 12.96 -4.95
N GLU A 47 -10.12 14.04 -4.41
CA GLU A 47 -8.70 14.39 -4.57
C GLU A 47 -7.81 13.43 -3.78
N VAL A 48 -6.54 13.37 -4.13
CA VAL A 48 -5.52 12.62 -3.38
C VAL A 48 -5.45 13.16 -1.95
N GLY A 49 -5.90 12.36 -0.97
CA GLY A 49 -6.07 12.85 0.39
C GLY A 49 -7.06 12.06 1.24
N PRO A 50 -7.40 12.55 2.45
CA PRO A 50 -8.39 11.93 3.32
C PRO A 50 -9.74 11.74 2.62
N GLY A 51 -10.29 10.54 2.70
CA GLY A 51 -11.61 10.22 2.13
C GLY A 51 -11.62 9.91 0.63
N GLN A 52 -10.46 9.93 -0.05
CA GLN A 52 -10.36 9.42 -1.42
C GLN A 52 -10.76 7.93 -1.46
N THR A 53 -11.49 7.53 -2.51
CA THR A 53 -11.89 6.14 -2.73
C THR A 53 -11.63 5.72 -4.18
N TRP A 54 -11.34 4.44 -4.39
CA TRP A 54 -11.20 3.86 -5.73
C TRP A 54 -11.47 2.35 -5.70
N THR A 55 -11.45 1.71 -6.86
CA THR A 55 -11.53 0.26 -7.00
C THR A 55 -10.30 -0.26 -7.73
N ASP A 56 -9.52 -1.09 -7.06
CA ASP A 56 -8.46 -1.87 -7.69
C ASP A 56 -9.07 -2.96 -8.58
N VAL A 57 -8.41 -3.29 -9.68
CA VAL A 57 -8.75 -4.45 -10.50
C VAL A 57 -7.52 -5.35 -10.58
N THR A 58 -7.48 -6.41 -9.78
CA THR A 58 -6.33 -7.31 -9.72
C THR A 58 -6.42 -8.43 -10.77
N LYS A 59 -5.32 -9.15 -11.00
CA LYS A 59 -5.28 -10.39 -11.79
C LYS A 59 -5.31 -11.59 -10.83
N PRO A 60 -6.27 -12.53 -10.92
CA PRO A 60 -7.20 -12.78 -12.03
C PRO A 60 -8.60 -12.14 -11.89
N GLY A 61 -8.83 -11.14 -11.03
CA GLY A 61 -10.09 -10.36 -11.09
C GLY A 61 -10.68 -9.89 -9.76
N LEU A 62 -9.94 -9.85 -8.65
CA LEU A 62 -10.49 -9.27 -7.42
C LEU A 62 -10.68 -7.76 -7.62
N ARG A 63 -11.79 -7.24 -7.08
CA ARG A 63 -12.14 -5.83 -7.16
C ARG A 63 -12.34 -5.22 -5.77
N PRO A 64 -11.27 -5.05 -4.97
CA PRO A 64 -11.44 -4.49 -3.64
C PRO A 64 -11.81 -3.01 -3.72
N ALA A 65 -12.79 -2.61 -2.90
CA ALA A 65 -13.16 -1.23 -2.68
C ALA A 65 -12.16 -0.60 -1.71
N MET A 66 -11.44 0.40 -2.19
CA MET A 66 -10.30 1.01 -1.53
C MET A 66 -10.63 2.40 -1.02
N ARG A 67 -9.97 2.81 0.06
CA ARG A 67 -10.10 4.14 0.62
C ARG A 67 -8.86 4.57 1.40
N THR A 68 -8.50 5.84 1.29
CA THR A 68 -7.51 6.48 2.16
C THR A 68 -8.09 6.76 3.54
N THR A 69 -7.44 6.23 4.57
CA THR A 69 -7.87 6.33 5.97
C THR A 69 -7.00 7.29 6.80
N ALA A 70 -5.75 7.50 6.40
CA ALA A 70 -4.87 8.52 6.99
C ALA A 70 -3.98 9.14 5.91
N TYR A 71 -3.70 10.43 6.05
CA TYR A 71 -2.90 11.20 5.11
C TYR A 71 -2.16 12.32 5.84
N ASP A 72 -0.83 12.24 5.85
CA ASP A 72 0.07 13.21 6.48
C ASP A 72 1.30 13.38 5.59
N ARG A 73 1.17 14.22 4.55
CA ARG A 73 2.23 14.44 3.57
C ARG A 73 3.44 15.17 4.20
N PRO A 74 4.69 14.73 3.96
CA PRO A 74 5.09 13.53 3.22
C PRO A 74 5.32 12.31 4.14
N ARG A 75 4.99 12.38 5.43
CA ARG A 75 5.45 11.47 6.49
C ARG A 75 4.74 10.12 6.52
N ALA A 76 3.42 10.09 6.33
CA ALA A 76 2.62 8.87 6.51
C ALA A 76 1.33 8.86 5.69
N TRP A 77 0.92 7.66 5.29
CA TRP A 77 -0.32 7.42 4.58
C TRP A 77 -0.85 6.02 4.91
N SER A 78 -2.17 5.88 5.01
CA SER A 78 -2.81 4.58 5.26
C SER A 78 -4.04 4.40 4.38
N GLU A 79 -4.29 3.15 3.99
CA GLU A 79 -5.47 2.74 3.25
C GLU A 79 -6.12 1.49 3.84
N ASP A 80 -7.42 1.34 3.57
CA ASP A 80 -8.10 0.06 3.65
C ASP A 80 -8.68 -0.36 2.30
N GLY A 81 -8.67 -1.67 2.05
CA GLY A 81 -9.20 -2.30 0.87
C GLY A 81 -10.12 -3.44 1.26
N THR A 82 -11.35 -3.45 0.77
CA THR A 82 -12.38 -4.43 1.19
C THR A 82 -12.93 -5.23 0.02
N TRP A 83 -13.00 -6.55 0.18
CA TRP A 83 -13.68 -7.43 -0.78
C TRP A 83 -14.36 -8.59 -0.03
N ASN A 84 -15.63 -8.85 -0.36
CA ASN A 84 -16.46 -9.79 0.39
C ASN A 84 -16.41 -9.48 1.91
N PHE A 85 -15.87 -10.40 2.71
CA PHE A 85 -15.71 -10.28 4.15
C PHE A 85 -14.26 -10.03 4.59
N VAL A 86 -13.37 -9.67 3.65
CA VAL A 86 -11.94 -9.48 3.89
C VAL A 86 -11.60 -7.98 3.81
N THR A 87 -10.74 -7.54 4.73
CA THR A 87 -10.16 -6.20 4.72
C THR A 87 -8.63 -6.31 4.69
N ALA A 88 -7.99 -5.71 3.70
CA ALA A 88 -6.56 -5.44 3.69
C ALA A 88 -6.31 -4.01 4.17
N ILE A 89 -5.25 -3.81 4.94
CA ILE A 89 -4.80 -2.52 5.44
C ILE A 89 -3.32 -2.39 5.11
N LEU A 90 -2.95 -1.25 4.53
CA LEU A 90 -1.56 -0.90 4.25
C LEU A 90 -1.27 0.47 4.88
N ASP A 91 -0.22 0.51 5.69
CA ASP A 91 0.36 1.74 6.23
C ASP A 91 1.72 1.97 5.58
N LEU A 92 1.95 3.17 5.10
CA LEU A 92 3.24 3.65 4.60
C LEU A 92 3.78 4.75 5.52
N THR A 93 5.09 4.72 5.76
CA THR A 93 5.84 5.77 6.46
C THR A 93 7.04 6.14 5.62
N PHE A 94 7.36 7.42 5.54
CA PHE A 94 8.44 7.94 4.73
C PHE A 94 9.43 8.67 5.62
N THR A 95 10.68 8.22 5.58
CA THR A 95 11.77 8.79 6.39
C THR A 95 12.84 9.33 5.46
N PRO A 96 13.08 10.65 5.42
CA PRO A 96 14.15 11.23 4.63
C PRO A 96 15.53 10.65 4.99
N THR A 97 16.40 10.49 3.99
CA THR A 97 17.80 10.08 4.14
C THR A 97 18.70 11.08 3.40
N ALA A 98 20.02 10.93 3.53
CA ALA A 98 20.97 11.83 2.86
C ALA A 98 20.88 11.79 1.31
N THR A 99 20.35 10.71 0.75
CA THR A 99 20.35 10.45 -0.70
C THR A 99 18.95 10.15 -1.26
N GLY A 100 17.88 10.35 -0.47
CA GLY A 100 16.51 9.99 -0.87
C GLY A 100 15.60 9.81 0.34
N CYS A 101 14.82 8.72 0.36
CA CYS A 101 14.00 8.36 1.52
C CYS A 101 13.86 6.85 1.70
N ASP A 102 13.63 6.42 2.94
CA ASP A 102 13.21 5.07 3.28
C ASP A 102 11.68 5.01 3.38
N VAL A 103 11.06 4.13 2.60
CA VAL A 103 9.63 3.84 2.65
C VAL A 103 9.42 2.56 3.48
N GLY A 104 8.96 2.75 4.71
CA GLY A 104 8.50 1.69 5.59
C GLY A 104 7.06 1.31 5.25
N PHE A 105 6.77 0.02 5.17
CA PHE A 105 5.40 -0.47 4.95
C PHE A 105 5.00 -1.45 6.05
N ARG A 106 3.73 -1.39 6.46
CA ARG A 106 3.09 -2.36 7.34
C ARG A 106 1.80 -2.82 6.68
N PHE A 107 1.58 -4.12 6.66
CA PHE A 107 0.46 -4.74 5.98
C PHE A 107 -0.27 -5.72 6.90
N ARG A 108 -1.60 -5.77 6.76
CA ARG A 108 -2.43 -6.75 7.45
C ARG A 108 -3.69 -7.06 6.64
N ILE A 109 -4.08 -8.33 6.65
CA ILE A 109 -5.37 -8.81 6.18
C ILE A 109 -6.19 -9.32 7.38
N THR A 110 -7.44 -8.90 7.47
CA THR A 110 -8.40 -9.32 8.48
C THR A 110 -9.66 -9.91 7.83
N GLY A 111 -10.34 -10.80 8.55
CA GLY A 111 -11.60 -11.42 8.13
C GLY A 111 -12.29 -12.13 9.31
N PRO A 112 -13.59 -12.45 9.21
CA PRO A 112 -14.37 -13.00 10.32
C PRO A 112 -14.08 -14.49 10.59
N GLY A 113 -14.29 -14.92 11.84
CA GLY A 113 -14.30 -16.32 12.24
C GLY A 113 -13.05 -17.12 11.79
N PRO A 114 -13.21 -18.30 11.16
CA PRO A 114 -12.09 -19.14 10.73
C PRO A 114 -11.19 -18.48 9.66
N VAL A 115 -11.68 -17.47 8.93
CA VAL A 115 -10.90 -16.70 7.95
C VAL A 115 -9.78 -15.89 8.62
N ARG A 116 -9.92 -15.57 9.92
CA ARG A 116 -8.91 -14.82 10.67
C ARG A 116 -7.53 -15.49 10.68
N ALA A 117 -7.48 -16.81 10.83
CA ALA A 117 -6.21 -17.56 10.82
C ALA A 117 -5.55 -17.53 9.42
N LEU A 118 -6.37 -17.65 8.37
CA LEU A 118 -5.91 -17.48 6.99
C LEU A 118 -5.43 -16.05 6.72
N GLY A 119 -6.09 -15.04 7.27
CA GLY A 119 -5.68 -13.63 7.16
C GLY A 119 -4.28 -13.37 7.73
N LEU A 120 -3.90 -14.05 8.83
CA LEU A 120 -2.54 -13.93 9.39
C LEU A 120 -1.47 -14.53 8.47
N LEU A 121 -1.72 -15.73 7.94
CA LEU A 121 -0.82 -16.38 6.99
C LEU A 121 -0.72 -15.58 5.69
N ALA A 122 -1.85 -15.11 5.17
CA ALA A 122 -1.90 -14.26 3.98
C ALA A 122 -1.16 -12.94 4.20
N SER A 123 -1.30 -12.32 5.37
CA SER A 123 -0.53 -11.11 5.71
C SER A 123 0.96 -11.39 5.62
N ALA A 124 1.46 -12.44 6.30
CA ALA A 124 2.87 -12.81 6.30
C ALA A 124 3.40 -13.11 4.90
N ALA A 125 2.62 -13.84 4.09
CA ALA A 125 2.98 -14.16 2.71
C ALA A 125 3.03 -12.90 1.81
N SER A 126 2.21 -11.88 2.10
CA SER A 126 2.10 -10.66 1.31
C SER A 126 3.29 -9.71 1.47
N VAL A 127 4.15 -9.89 2.49
CA VAL A 127 5.33 -9.04 2.71
C VAL A 127 6.27 -9.07 1.51
N LEU A 128 6.50 -10.25 0.93
CA LEU A 128 7.42 -10.40 -0.20
C LEU A 128 6.90 -9.71 -1.47
N PRO A 129 5.63 -9.95 -1.90
CA PRO A 129 5.02 -9.19 -2.99
C PRO A 129 5.01 -7.68 -2.76
N VAL A 130 4.55 -7.19 -1.60
CA VAL A 130 4.50 -5.75 -1.32
C VAL A 130 5.89 -5.12 -1.39
N ARG A 131 6.90 -5.80 -0.85
CA ARG A 131 8.29 -5.33 -0.96
C ARG A 131 8.77 -5.29 -2.41
N ALA A 132 8.42 -6.28 -3.24
CA ALA A 132 8.79 -6.33 -4.64
C ALA A 132 8.10 -5.23 -5.47
N ASP A 133 6.82 -4.98 -5.21
CA ASP A 133 6.05 -3.91 -5.83
C ASP A 133 6.66 -2.53 -5.47
N LEU A 134 6.97 -2.29 -4.19
CA LEU A 134 7.64 -1.05 -3.76
C LEU A 134 9.05 -0.87 -4.35
N ARG A 135 9.81 -1.96 -4.53
CA ARG A 135 11.11 -1.90 -5.23
C ARG A 135 10.93 -1.51 -6.69
N THR A 136 9.86 -1.97 -7.33
CA THR A 136 9.53 -1.57 -8.70
C THR A 136 9.21 -0.09 -8.78
N ALA A 137 8.43 0.44 -7.83
CA ALA A 137 8.16 1.87 -7.72
C ALA A 137 9.45 2.69 -7.52
N ALA A 138 10.34 2.25 -6.62
CA ALA A 138 11.63 2.91 -6.37
C ALA A 138 12.50 2.96 -7.63
N ARG A 139 12.53 1.86 -8.41
CA ARG A 139 13.25 1.81 -9.69
C ARG A 139 12.66 2.80 -10.71
N ILE A 140 11.33 2.80 -10.89
CA ILE A 140 10.65 3.71 -11.82
C ILE A 140 10.97 5.17 -11.49
N LEU A 141 10.90 5.56 -10.21
CA LEU A 141 11.20 6.92 -9.79
C LEU A 141 12.69 7.26 -9.94
N GLY A 142 13.60 6.32 -9.69
CA GLY A 142 15.03 6.49 -9.92
C GLY A 142 15.41 6.65 -11.40
N GLU A 143 14.60 6.13 -12.32
CA GLU A 143 14.80 6.28 -13.78
C GLU A 143 14.16 7.57 -14.33
N ARG A 144 13.29 8.24 -13.57
CA ARG A 144 12.59 9.49 -13.97
C ARG A 144 13.31 10.77 -13.56
N GLY A 145 14.24 10.70 -12.61
CA GLY A 145 15.07 11.82 -12.15
C GLY A 145 16.34 11.98 -12.98
#